data_AF-A0A6A6NEJ3-F1
#
_entry.id   AF-A0A6A6NEJ3-F1
#
_cell.length_a   1.000
_cell.length_b   1.000
_cell.length_c   1.000
_cell.angle_alpha   90.00
_cell.angle_beta   90.00
_cell.angle_gamma   90.00
#
_symmetry.space_group_name_H-M   'P 1'
#
loop_
_entity.id
_entity.type
_entity.pdbx_description
1 polymer ?
#
loop_
_entity_poly.entity_id
_entity_poly.type
_entity_poly.pdbx_seq_one_letter_code
_entity_poly.pdbx_strand_id
1 'polypeptide(L)'
;MHSKANDLQGNLPLFYQYNPKGPVKGKGSIVWAHSTSRDLVNWTPQKVAIYPSQPSDIDGTGLVQPQSSKMSAKNRRLLWAWLNESSSVSDDIKKGWAGIQAIPRAFWLDKSGKQLVQWPINEIEMLRTNPVHLPSQDFKGGSVLEVSSVTAAQANHYNSEIGFLLVVINQTALHPFNRSSLNPDNDKTTYGTFVDVDPVHEQLSLRSLIDRSVVESFGGLGKSCISARVYPTLAINEAAHLYAFNNGSESVTITRLSAWSMKKAHIN
;
A
#
# COMPACT_ATOMS: atom_id res chain seq x y z
N MET A 1 20.73 13.61 -15.29
CA MET A 1 20.96 12.38 -16.06
C MET A 1 19.88 11.38 -15.71
N HIS A 2 18.93 11.15 -16.62
CA HIS A 2 17.90 10.12 -16.46
C HIS A 2 18.55 8.74 -16.65
N SER A 3 18.67 7.95 -15.57
CA SER A 3 19.10 6.56 -15.71
C SER A 3 17.94 5.73 -16.25
N LYS A 4 18.15 5.22 -17.47
CA LYS A 4 17.30 4.22 -18.10
C LYS A 4 17.30 2.97 -17.22
N ALA A 5 16.11 2.47 -16.92
CA ALA A 5 15.92 1.14 -16.37
C ALA A 5 16.51 0.12 -17.36
N ASN A 6 17.57 -0.58 -16.99
CA ASN A 6 17.96 -1.85 -17.60
C ASN A 6 18.76 -2.68 -16.59
N ASP A 7 18.54 -4.00 -16.68
CA ASP A 7 19.22 -5.13 -16.04
C ASP A 7 18.76 -5.59 -14.64
N LEU A 8 17.56 -6.20 -14.62
CA LEU A 8 17.17 -7.24 -13.65
C LEU A 8 17.36 -8.63 -14.31
N GLN A 9 18.61 -9.08 -14.49
CA GLN A 9 18.93 -10.38 -15.14
C GLN A 9 18.82 -11.60 -14.19
N GLY A 10 17.80 -11.64 -13.35
CA GLY A 10 17.50 -12.81 -12.51
C GLY A 10 16.08 -12.76 -11.97
N ASN A 11 15.41 -13.91 -11.92
CA ASN A 11 14.11 -14.06 -11.27
C ASN A 11 14.29 -13.88 -9.76
N LEU A 12 13.64 -12.86 -9.20
CA LEU A 12 13.67 -12.49 -7.79
C LEU A 12 12.63 -13.31 -7.01
N PRO A 13 13.03 -14.16 -6.04
CA PRO A 13 12.08 -14.95 -5.27
C PRO A 13 11.49 -14.15 -4.10
N LEU A 14 10.21 -14.38 -3.83
CA LEU A 14 9.49 -13.96 -2.63
C LEU A 14 8.87 -15.20 -1.99
N PHE A 15 9.25 -15.49 -0.76
CA PHE A 15 8.75 -16.64 -0.01
C PHE A 15 7.64 -16.18 0.95
N TYR A 16 6.60 -17.00 1.14
CA TYR A 16 5.51 -16.65 2.04
C TYR A 16 4.75 -17.88 2.49
N GLN A 17 3.94 -17.70 3.54
CA GLN A 17 2.99 -18.68 4.01
C GLN A 17 1.57 -18.25 3.65
N TYR A 18 0.71 -19.19 3.23
CA TYR A 18 -0.71 -18.93 2.99
C TYR A 18 -1.55 -20.20 3.14
N ASN A 19 -2.88 -20.05 3.23
CA ASN A 19 -3.82 -21.17 3.20
C ASN A 19 -4.36 -21.38 1.77
N PRO A 20 -4.08 -22.51 1.10
CA PRO A 20 -4.61 -22.80 -0.24
C PRO A 20 -6.07 -23.28 -0.22
N LYS A 21 -6.63 -23.60 0.95
CA LYS A 21 -7.99 -24.15 1.11
C LYS A 21 -9.06 -23.08 1.35
N GLY A 22 -8.68 -21.83 1.59
CA GLY A 22 -9.63 -20.75 1.81
C GLY A 22 -9.10 -19.63 2.71
N PRO A 23 -9.97 -18.65 3.03
CA PRO A 23 -9.58 -17.40 3.68
C PRO A 23 -9.29 -17.54 5.18
N VAL A 24 -9.89 -18.54 5.83
CA VAL A 24 -9.75 -18.73 7.28
C VAL A 24 -8.54 -19.61 7.58
N LYS A 25 -7.70 -19.21 8.53
CA LYS A 25 -6.63 -20.08 9.02
C LYS A 25 -7.25 -21.32 9.68
N GLY A 26 -6.93 -22.49 9.17
CA GLY A 26 -7.33 -23.78 9.74
C GLY A 26 -6.11 -24.54 10.24
N LYS A 27 -6.31 -25.41 11.21
CA LYS A 27 -5.24 -26.30 11.68
C LYS A 27 -4.75 -27.18 10.52
N GLY A 28 -3.45 -27.16 10.27
CA GLY A 28 -2.78 -27.93 9.20
C GLY A 28 -3.04 -27.41 7.79
N SER A 29 -3.50 -26.17 7.62
CA SER A 29 -3.84 -25.63 6.30
C SER A 29 -2.79 -24.66 5.74
N ILE A 30 -1.80 -24.23 6.51
CA ILE A 30 -0.80 -23.25 6.07
C ILE A 30 0.36 -23.92 5.33
N VAL A 31 0.63 -23.51 4.09
CA VAL A 31 1.74 -24.03 3.29
C VAL A 31 2.81 -22.97 3.11
N TRP A 32 4.06 -23.39 2.88
CA TRP A 32 5.11 -22.49 2.37
C TRP A 32 5.11 -22.50 0.85
N ALA A 33 5.07 -21.30 0.27
CA ALA A 33 5.15 -21.09 -1.17
C ALA A 33 6.12 -19.97 -1.50
N HIS A 34 6.34 -19.81 -2.80
CA HIS A 34 7.09 -18.69 -3.31
C HIS A 34 6.56 -18.24 -4.67
N SER A 35 6.82 -16.98 -4.97
CA SER A 35 6.59 -16.37 -6.27
C SER A 35 7.91 -15.81 -6.79
N THR A 36 8.04 -15.71 -8.11
CA THR A 36 9.21 -15.06 -8.72
C THR A 36 8.80 -13.86 -9.56
N SER A 37 9.63 -12.84 -9.60
CA SER A 37 9.41 -11.64 -10.41
C SER A 37 10.69 -11.17 -11.10
N ARG A 38 10.55 -10.52 -12.25
CA ARG A 38 11.67 -9.84 -12.93
C ARG A 38 11.65 -8.34 -12.71
N ASP A 39 10.56 -7.78 -12.19
CA ASP A 39 10.32 -6.35 -12.12
C ASP A 39 9.76 -5.90 -10.76
N LEU A 40 9.64 -6.81 -9.79
CA LEU A 40 9.05 -6.60 -8.46
C LEU A 40 7.57 -6.16 -8.45
N VAL A 41 6.93 -6.13 -9.62
CA VAL A 41 5.55 -5.69 -9.81
C VAL A 41 4.69 -6.87 -10.25
N ASN A 42 5.15 -7.60 -11.27
CA ASN A 42 4.49 -8.76 -11.83
C ASN A 42 5.12 -10.03 -11.26
N TRP A 43 4.30 -10.88 -10.65
CA TRP A 43 4.74 -12.07 -9.91
C TRP A 43 4.14 -13.33 -10.52
N THR A 44 4.99 -14.34 -10.71
CA THR A 44 4.58 -15.67 -11.14
C THR A 44 4.64 -16.64 -9.96
N PRO A 45 3.50 -17.17 -9.48
CA PRO A 45 3.50 -18.15 -8.41
C PRO A 45 4.22 -19.41 -8.88
N GLN A 46 4.94 -20.03 -7.96
CA GLN A 46 5.57 -21.32 -8.17
C GLN A 46 4.76 -22.39 -7.45
N LYS A 47 5.04 -23.66 -7.78
CA LYS A 47 4.44 -24.79 -7.05
C LYS A 47 4.69 -24.63 -5.55
N VAL A 48 3.70 -25.00 -4.74
CA VAL A 48 3.83 -25.03 -3.28
C VAL A 48 5.09 -25.81 -2.91
N ALA A 49 5.94 -25.21 -2.08
CA ALA A 49 7.24 -25.76 -1.76
C ALA A 49 7.14 -26.78 -0.63
N ILE A 50 6.38 -26.46 0.43
CA ILE A 50 6.28 -27.30 1.63
C ILE A 50 4.84 -27.30 2.13
N TYR A 51 4.30 -28.50 2.33
CA TYR A 51 3.04 -28.74 3.03
C TYR A 51 3.32 -29.15 4.48
N PRO A 52 2.44 -28.81 5.45
CA PRO A 52 2.51 -29.36 6.79
C PRO A 52 2.53 -30.89 6.75
N SER A 53 3.43 -31.47 7.51
CA SER A 53 3.70 -32.91 7.50
C SER A 53 3.79 -33.51 8.91
N GLN A 54 3.98 -32.68 9.94
CA GLN A 54 4.21 -33.13 11.31
C GLN A 54 3.40 -32.29 12.31
N PRO A 55 3.09 -32.80 13.51
CA PRO A 55 2.36 -32.00 14.51
C PRO A 55 3.01 -30.65 14.85
N SER A 56 4.33 -30.52 14.71
CA SER A 56 5.08 -29.29 14.98
C SER A 56 4.93 -28.20 13.91
N ASP A 57 4.49 -28.53 12.69
CA ASP A 57 4.30 -27.57 11.59
C ASP A 57 2.82 -27.26 11.29
N ILE A 58 1.91 -27.86 12.07
CA ILE A 58 0.47 -27.84 11.81
C ILE A 58 -0.18 -26.45 11.93
N ASP A 59 0.35 -25.56 12.76
CA ASP A 59 -0.22 -24.22 12.94
C ASP A 59 0.43 -23.16 12.03
N GLY A 60 1.39 -23.56 11.19
CA GLY A 60 2.34 -22.64 10.56
C GLY A 60 3.19 -21.94 11.62
N THR A 61 4.41 -21.52 11.29
CA THR A 61 5.17 -20.67 12.22
C THR A 61 4.45 -19.32 12.27
N GLY A 62 3.71 -19.03 13.33
CA GLY A 62 2.75 -17.90 13.47
C GLY A 62 3.32 -16.48 13.41
N LEU A 63 4.35 -16.24 12.61
CA LEU A 63 5.02 -14.97 12.46
C LEU A 63 4.43 -14.21 11.28
N VAL A 64 3.54 -13.26 11.59
CA VAL A 64 3.33 -12.07 10.75
C VAL A 64 4.60 -11.22 10.91
N GLN A 65 5.71 -11.67 10.32
CA GLN A 65 6.94 -10.92 10.33
C GLN A 65 7.13 -10.21 8.99
N PRO A 66 7.50 -8.93 9.00
CA PRO A 66 8.04 -8.31 7.80
C PRO A 66 9.24 -9.13 7.32
N GLN A 67 9.16 -9.65 6.10
CA GLN A 67 10.31 -10.29 5.49
C GLN A 67 11.16 -9.21 4.83
N SER A 68 12.42 -9.11 5.25
CA SER A 68 13.39 -8.29 4.56
C SER A 68 14.41 -9.16 3.85
N SER A 69 14.78 -8.77 2.63
CA SER A 69 15.81 -9.44 1.86
C SER A 69 16.72 -8.43 1.16
N LYS A 70 18.00 -8.77 1.05
CA LYS A 70 18.95 -8.04 0.22
C LYS A 70 18.86 -8.60 -1.19
N MET A 71 18.41 -7.80 -2.16
CA MET A 71 18.30 -8.23 -3.56
C MET A 71 19.49 -7.75 -4.39
N SER A 72 20.10 -8.67 -5.14
CA SER A 72 21.49 -8.58 -5.61
C SER A 72 21.76 -7.77 -6.89
N ALA A 73 20.76 -7.18 -7.57
CA ALA A 73 21.04 -6.36 -8.76
C ALA A 73 21.26 -4.86 -8.47
N LYS A 74 20.61 -4.31 -7.43
CA LYS A 74 20.67 -2.87 -7.08
C LYS A 74 21.19 -2.61 -5.66
N ASN A 75 21.65 -3.65 -4.96
CA ASN A 75 22.13 -3.59 -3.57
C ASN A 75 21.14 -2.91 -2.60
N ARG A 76 19.84 -3.08 -2.82
CA ARG A 76 18.77 -2.52 -1.96
C ARG A 76 18.26 -3.58 -1.00
N ARG A 77 17.91 -3.16 0.20
CA ARG A 77 17.12 -3.95 1.15
C ARG A 77 15.65 -3.65 0.89
N LEU A 78 14.89 -4.72 0.68
CA LEU A 78 13.47 -4.62 0.40
C LEU A 78 12.68 -5.25 1.54
N LEU A 79 11.53 -4.66 1.84
CA LEU A 79 10.62 -5.03 2.90
C LEU A 79 9.28 -5.43 2.29
N TRP A 80 8.82 -6.63 2.64
CA TRP A 80 7.44 -7.09 2.44
C TRP A 80 6.80 -7.36 3.79
N ALA A 81 5.55 -6.97 3.95
CA ALA A 81 4.80 -7.22 5.17
C ALA A 81 3.38 -7.66 4.82
N TRP A 82 2.83 -8.58 5.60
CA TRP A 82 1.40 -8.83 5.59
C TRP A 82 0.69 -7.69 6.32
N LEU A 83 -0.41 -7.21 5.75
CA LEU A 83 -1.29 -6.27 6.45
C LEU A 83 -2.28 -7.05 7.32
N ASN A 84 -2.49 -6.55 8.52
CA ASN A 84 -3.50 -7.09 9.43
C ASN A 84 -4.89 -6.95 8.81
N GLU A 85 -5.70 -8.00 8.89
CA GLU A 85 -7.04 -7.99 8.34
C GLU A 85 -7.99 -7.19 9.25
N SER A 86 -8.90 -6.41 8.63
CA SER A 86 -9.88 -5.56 9.35
C SER A 86 -11.33 -5.92 9.07
N SER A 87 -11.61 -6.92 8.22
CA SER A 87 -12.95 -7.46 7.99
C SER A 87 -13.27 -8.63 8.92
N SER A 88 -14.56 -8.94 9.04
CA SER A 88 -15.01 -10.11 9.79
C SER A 88 -14.64 -11.43 9.08
N VAL A 89 -14.52 -12.52 9.84
CA VAL A 89 -14.31 -13.88 9.29
C VAL A 89 -15.45 -14.27 8.35
N SER A 90 -16.68 -13.84 8.63
CA SER A 90 -17.84 -14.09 7.76
C SER A 90 -17.67 -13.43 6.40
N ASP A 91 -17.24 -12.17 6.38
CA ASP A 91 -16.97 -11.44 5.15
C ASP A 91 -15.79 -12.03 4.38
N ASP A 92 -14.76 -12.49 5.10
CA ASP A 92 -13.62 -13.20 4.53
C ASP A 92 -14.06 -14.48 3.80
N ILE A 93 -14.93 -15.28 4.42
CA ILE A 93 -15.54 -16.46 3.81
C ILE A 93 -16.36 -16.07 2.58
N LYS A 94 -17.19 -15.03 2.69
CA LYS A 94 -18.06 -14.56 1.59
C LYS A 94 -17.27 -14.05 0.39
N LYS A 95 -16.18 -13.30 0.62
CA LYS A 95 -15.30 -12.78 -0.45
C LYS A 95 -14.33 -13.84 -0.97
N GLY A 96 -14.08 -14.90 -0.20
CA GLY A 96 -13.29 -16.08 -0.59
C GLY A 96 -11.78 -15.94 -0.43
N TRP A 97 -11.29 -14.82 0.11
CA TRP A 97 -9.87 -14.56 0.36
C TRP A 97 -9.72 -13.74 1.64
N ALA A 98 -8.55 -13.76 2.28
CA ALA A 98 -8.23 -12.88 3.41
C ALA A 98 -6.73 -12.63 3.48
N GLY A 99 -6.35 -11.47 4.01
CA GLY A 99 -4.96 -11.05 4.06
C GLY A 99 -4.43 -10.57 2.71
N ILE A 100 -3.53 -9.59 2.78
CA ILE A 100 -2.83 -9.04 1.61
C ILE A 100 -1.42 -8.62 2.03
N GLN A 101 -0.50 -8.58 1.09
CA GLN A 101 0.81 -7.99 1.32
C GLN A 101 0.77 -6.48 1.04
N ALA A 102 1.52 -5.72 1.84
CA ALA A 102 1.83 -4.33 1.57
C ALA A 102 2.69 -4.22 0.30
N ILE A 103 2.63 -3.06 -0.34
CA ILE A 103 3.48 -2.70 -1.46
C ILE A 103 4.95 -2.83 -1.03
N PRO A 104 5.81 -3.46 -1.85
CA PRO A 104 7.21 -3.60 -1.50
C PRO A 104 7.88 -2.25 -1.26
N ARG A 105 8.71 -2.16 -0.23
CA ARG A 105 9.41 -0.92 0.13
C ARG A 105 10.91 -1.14 0.09
N ALA A 106 11.63 -0.18 -0.47
CA ALA A 106 13.04 -0.01 -0.12
C ALA A 106 13.13 0.67 1.24
N PHE A 107 14.11 0.29 2.05
CA PHE A 107 14.35 0.95 3.34
C PHE A 107 15.84 1.15 3.61
N TRP A 108 16.13 2.24 4.32
CA TRP A 108 17.48 2.67 4.68
C TRP A 108 17.44 3.54 5.94
N LEU A 109 18.58 3.73 6.59
CA LEU A 109 18.71 4.75 7.62
C LEU A 109 18.97 6.10 6.95
N ASP A 110 18.34 7.15 7.48
CA ASP A 110 18.62 8.53 7.07
C ASP A 110 20.09 8.92 7.31
N LYS A 111 20.46 10.15 6.90
CA LYS A 111 21.85 10.63 7.04
C LYS A 111 22.35 10.65 8.49
N SER A 112 21.46 10.84 9.46
CA SER A 112 21.82 10.82 10.88
C SER A 112 22.07 9.41 11.41
N GLY A 113 21.58 8.37 10.71
CA GLY A 113 21.63 6.98 11.16
C GLY A 113 20.60 6.63 12.22
N LYS A 114 19.70 7.55 12.59
CA LYS A 114 18.75 7.39 13.71
C LYS A 114 17.31 7.22 13.25
N GLN A 115 16.99 7.60 12.01
CA GLN A 115 15.65 7.49 11.46
C GLN A 115 15.61 6.41 10.38
N LEU A 116 14.73 5.43 10.56
CA LEU A 116 14.41 4.49 9.49
C LEU A 116 13.53 5.19 8.46
N VAL A 117 13.92 5.11 7.19
CA VAL A 117 13.15 5.60 6.05
C VAL A 117 12.67 4.41 5.24
N GLN A 118 11.40 4.42 4.87
CA GLN A 118 10.80 3.42 3.98
C GLN A 118 10.11 4.12 2.82
N TRP A 119 10.35 3.65 1.61
CA TRP A 119 9.76 4.23 0.40
C TRP A 119 9.31 3.13 -0.56
N PRO A 120 8.15 3.29 -1.23
CA PRO A 120 7.71 2.36 -2.26
C PRO A 120 8.81 2.15 -3.30
N ILE A 121 8.99 0.92 -3.75
CA ILE A 121 9.95 0.62 -4.81
C ILE A 121 9.64 1.43 -6.08
N ASN A 122 10.68 1.94 -6.74
CA ASN A 122 10.53 2.73 -7.96
C ASN A 122 9.87 1.94 -9.10
N GLU A 123 9.97 0.61 -9.06
CA GLU A 123 9.36 -0.26 -10.06
C GLU A 123 7.84 -0.08 -10.14
N ILE A 124 7.15 0.27 -9.05
CA ILE A 124 5.68 0.50 -9.07
C ILE A 124 5.27 1.66 -10.00
N GLU A 125 6.20 2.56 -10.34
CA GLU A 125 5.92 3.72 -11.18
C GLU A 125 5.60 3.33 -12.62
N MET A 126 5.97 2.12 -13.08
CA MET A 126 5.62 1.60 -14.40
C MET A 126 4.11 1.40 -14.60
N LEU A 127 3.37 1.35 -13.49
CA LEU A 127 1.93 1.19 -13.48
C LEU A 127 1.22 2.53 -13.68
N ARG A 128 1.90 3.67 -13.53
CA ARG A 128 1.28 5.00 -13.68
C ARG A 128 0.70 5.21 -15.09
N THR A 129 -0.50 5.76 -15.12
CA THR A 129 -1.27 6.17 -16.30
C THR A 129 -2.04 7.43 -15.97
N ASN A 130 -2.60 8.09 -16.99
CA ASN A 130 -3.48 9.27 -16.84
C ASN A 130 -2.91 10.30 -15.85
N PRO A 131 -1.72 10.87 -16.12
CA PRO A 131 -1.09 11.80 -15.20
C PRO A 131 -1.94 13.07 -15.06
N VAL A 132 -2.19 13.46 -13.81
CA VAL A 132 -2.81 14.73 -13.46
C VAL A 132 -1.80 15.52 -12.65
N HIS A 133 -1.54 16.76 -13.08
CA HIS A 133 -0.64 17.69 -12.43
C HIS A 133 -1.40 18.97 -12.13
N LEU A 134 -1.52 19.31 -10.84
CA LEU A 134 -2.09 20.59 -10.44
C LEU A 134 -0.94 21.55 -10.13
N PRO A 135 -1.03 22.80 -10.63
CA PRO A 135 -0.02 23.82 -10.36
C PRO A 135 -0.01 24.20 -8.88
N SER A 136 1.02 24.96 -8.49
CA SER A 136 1.09 25.52 -7.15
C SER A 136 -0.13 26.39 -6.88
N GLN A 137 -0.78 26.21 -5.74
CA GLN A 137 -1.96 26.97 -5.36
C GLN A 137 -2.13 27.04 -3.84
N ASP A 138 -2.76 28.12 -3.38
CA ASP A 138 -3.13 28.27 -1.99
C ASP A 138 -4.41 27.50 -1.69
N PHE A 139 -4.35 26.71 -0.63
CA PHE A 139 -5.41 25.81 -0.22
C PHE A 139 -5.92 26.24 1.16
N LYS A 140 -7.04 26.97 1.14
CA LYS A 140 -7.61 27.60 2.34
C LYS A 140 -8.04 26.57 3.38
N GLY A 141 -8.01 26.94 4.65
CA GLY A 141 -8.59 26.13 5.71
C GLY A 141 -10.05 25.77 5.42
N GLY A 142 -10.43 24.51 5.67
CA GLY A 142 -11.74 23.95 5.37
C GLY A 142 -12.03 23.64 3.90
N SER A 143 -11.09 23.88 2.98
CA SER A 143 -11.34 23.67 1.54
C SER A 143 -11.20 22.21 1.11
N VAL A 144 -11.94 21.86 0.06
CA VAL A 144 -11.91 20.56 -0.60
C VAL A 144 -11.73 20.78 -2.10
N LEU A 145 -10.86 19.99 -2.71
CA LEU A 145 -10.56 20.02 -4.13
C LEU A 145 -10.65 18.62 -4.70
N GLU A 146 -11.52 18.43 -5.69
CA GLU A 146 -11.56 17.21 -6.47
C GLU A 146 -10.39 17.15 -7.45
N VAL A 147 -9.71 16.01 -7.49
CA VAL A 147 -8.65 15.71 -8.46
C VAL A 147 -9.28 14.92 -9.60
N SER A 148 -9.93 15.65 -10.52
CA SER A 148 -10.66 15.08 -11.65
C SER A 148 -9.74 14.32 -12.61
N SER A 149 -10.31 13.40 -13.40
CA SER A 149 -9.64 12.56 -14.42
C SER A 149 -8.80 11.39 -13.89
N VAL A 150 -8.77 11.17 -12.58
CA VAL A 150 -8.21 9.95 -11.98
C VAL A 150 -9.38 9.11 -11.47
N THR A 151 -9.79 8.11 -12.24
CA THR A 151 -10.96 7.28 -11.91
C THR A 151 -10.59 6.16 -10.96
N ALA A 152 -11.27 6.07 -9.81
CA ALA A 152 -11.23 4.92 -8.90
C ALA A 152 -12.15 3.80 -9.39
N ALA A 153 -11.91 3.35 -10.62
CA ALA A 153 -12.70 2.28 -11.21
C ALA A 153 -12.37 0.95 -10.53
N GLN A 154 -13.31 0.49 -9.70
CA GLN A 154 -13.47 -0.93 -9.40
C GLN A 154 -14.07 -1.64 -10.62
N ALA A 155 -13.44 -2.73 -11.06
CA ALA A 155 -13.98 -3.63 -12.07
C ALA A 155 -14.34 -4.97 -11.42
N ASN A 156 -15.62 -5.35 -11.55
CA ASN A 156 -16.14 -6.62 -11.05
C ASN A 156 -15.62 -7.82 -11.87
N HIS A 157 -14.46 -8.37 -11.51
CA HIS A 157 -14.20 -9.81 -11.46
C HIS A 157 -12.83 -10.07 -10.83
N TYR A 158 -12.68 -11.23 -10.19
CA TYR A 158 -11.48 -11.71 -9.52
C TYR A 158 -10.18 -11.22 -10.20
N ASN A 159 -9.37 -10.52 -9.41
CA ASN A 159 -8.08 -9.90 -9.75
C ASN A 159 -8.18 -8.57 -10.55
N SER A 160 -8.04 -7.44 -9.85
CA SER A 160 -7.47 -6.17 -10.34
C SER A 160 -7.54 -5.13 -9.22
N GLU A 161 -6.47 -4.35 -8.96
CA GLU A 161 -6.46 -2.86 -9.01
C GLU A 161 -5.35 -2.17 -8.20
N ILE A 162 -5.17 -0.88 -8.51
CA ILE A 162 -4.25 0.10 -7.91
C ILE A 162 -4.81 1.54 -8.13
N GLY A 163 -4.70 2.42 -7.13
CA GLY A 163 -4.06 3.76 -7.18
C GLY A 163 -4.82 5.03 -6.75
N PHE A 164 -4.66 5.56 -5.51
CA PHE A 164 -4.95 6.99 -5.15
C PHE A 164 -4.00 7.62 -4.08
N LEU A 165 -3.85 8.95 -4.11
CA LEU A 165 -3.04 9.83 -3.22
C LEU A 165 -3.94 10.66 -2.30
N LEU A 166 -3.79 10.58 -0.98
CA LEU A 166 -4.39 11.54 -0.04
C LEU A 166 -3.32 12.53 0.41
N VAL A 167 -3.52 13.84 0.19
CA VAL A 167 -2.69 14.88 0.79
C VAL A 167 -3.40 15.39 2.03
N VAL A 168 -3.02 14.91 3.23
CA VAL A 168 -3.43 15.51 4.50
C VAL A 168 -2.44 16.61 4.84
N ILE A 169 -2.93 17.85 4.95
CA ILE A 169 -2.13 18.99 5.38
C ILE A 169 -2.58 19.42 6.78
N ASN A 170 -1.98 18.76 7.76
CA ASN A 170 -1.64 19.24 9.09
C ASN A 170 -0.54 18.28 9.60
N GLN A 171 0.20 18.58 10.67
CA GLN A 171 1.30 17.75 11.20
C GLN A 171 0.90 16.30 11.59
N THR A 172 -0.33 15.90 11.29
CA THR A 172 -0.92 14.58 11.49
C THR A 172 -1.50 14.09 10.15
N ALA A 173 -0.93 13.03 9.59
CA ALA A 173 -1.56 12.32 8.47
C ALA A 173 -2.70 11.47 9.03
N LEU A 174 -3.93 11.99 9.04
CA LEU A 174 -5.12 11.28 9.52
C LEU A 174 -5.86 10.62 8.36
N HIS A 175 -6.13 9.32 8.48
CA HIS A 175 -7.05 8.62 7.59
C HIS A 175 -8.38 8.30 8.28
N PRO A 176 -9.44 9.09 8.06
CA PRO A 176 -10.74 8.83 8.67
C PRO A 176 -11.40 7.62 8.00
N PHE A 177 -11.07 6.41 8.44
CA PHE A 177 -11.66 5.17 7.94
C PHE A 177 -13.04 4.87 8.54
N ASN A 178 -13.49 5.65 9.52
CA ASN A 178 -14.81 5.53 10.15
C ASN A 178 -15.99 5.63 9.16
N ARG A 179 -15.79 6.30 8.02
CA ARG A 179 -16.79 6.45 6.95
C ARG A 179 -16.53 5.56 5.74
N SER A 180 -15.52 4.69 5.79
CA SER A 180 -15.18 3.82 4.65
C SER A 180 -16.26 2.76 4.39
N SER A 181 -16.87 2.21 5.44
CA SER A 181 -17.85 1.12 5.33
C SER A 181 -19.09 1.34 6.19
N LEU A 182 -20.25 1.01 5.63
CA LEU A 182 -21.50 0.86 6.38
C LEU A 182 -21.53 -0.42 7.23
N ASN A 183 -20.64 -1.38 6.98
CA ASN A 183 -20.57 -2.61 7.78
C ASN A 183 -20.04 -2.27 9.20
N PRO A 184 -20.82 -2.50 10.28
CA PRO A 184 -20.37 -2.25 11.65
C PRO A 184 -19.28 -3.23 12.11
N ASP A 185 -19.17 -4.41 11.51
CA ASP A 185 -18.24 -5.46 11.92
C ASP A 185 -16.80 -5.24 11.42
N ASN A 186 -16.60 -4.28 10.51
CA ASN A 186 -15.27 -3.90 10.05
C ASN A 186 -14.58 -3.03 11.09
N ASP A 187 -13.31 -3.33 11.38
CA ASP A 187 -12.43 -2.41 12.08
C ASP A 187 -12.16 -1.19 11.19
N LYS A 188 -12.64 -0.04 11.67
CA LYS A 188 -12.56 1.26 11.01
C LYS A 188 -11.69 2.24 11.80
N THR A 189 -10.78 1.72 12.61
CA THR A 189 -9.83 2.50 13.40
C THR A 189 -9.11 3.51 12.50
N THR A 190 -9.10 4.77 12.94
CA THR A 190 -8.38 5.83 12.26
C THR A 190 -6.91 5.75 12.66
N TYR A 191 -6.05 5.55 11.66
CA TYR A 191 -4.61 5.55 11.87
C TYR A 191 -4.04 6.94 11.60
N GLY A 192 -3.09 7.34 12.43
CA GLY A 192 -2.39 8.61 12.33
C GLY A 192 -0.93 8.47 12.73
N THR A 193 -0.11 9.33 12.16
CA THR A 193 1.31 9.45 12.51
C THR A 193 1.72 10.90 12.41
N PHE A 194 2.75 11.25 13.17
CA PHE A 194 3.38 12.56 13.09
C PHE A 194 4.55 12.50 12.14
N VAL A 195 4.76 13.59 11.42
CA VAL A 195 5.94 13.78 10.59
C VAL A 195 6.77 14.88 11.23
N ASP A 196 7.97 14.52 11.67
CA ASP A 196 8.93 15.48 12.21
C ASP A 196 9.58 16.25 11.06
N VAL A 197 8.98 17.39 10.74
CA VAL A 197 9.44 18.37 9.76
C VAL A 197 9.32 19.76 10.37
N ASP A 198 10.31 20.60 10.10
CA ASP A 198 10.21 22.02 10.38
C ASP A 198 9.41 22.69 9.25
N PRO A 199 8.16 23.14 9.46
CA PRO A 199 7.34 23.68 8.39
C PRO A 199 7.85 25.03 7.85
N VAL A 200 8.78 25.70 8.53
CA VAL A 200 9.38 26.97 8.09
C VAL A 200 10.56 26.73 7.15
N HIS A 201 11.28 25.62 7.34
CA HIS A 201 12.52 25.32 6.63
C HIS A 201 12.45 24.10 5.72
N GLU A 202 11.45 23.23 5.91
CA GLU A 202 11.28 21.98 5.19
C GLU A 202 9.90 21.90 4.54
N GLN A 203 9.85 21.33 3.32
CA GLN A 203 8.58 21.04 2.67
C GLN A 203 8.02 19.71 3.18
N LEU A 204 6.75 19.73 3.61
CA LEU A 204 6.03 18.50 3.90
C LEU A 204 5.69 17.77 2.60
N SER A 205 6.15 16.52 2.48
CA SER A 205 5.78 15.63 1.38
C SER A 205 4.87 14.52 1.88
N LEU A 206 3.89 14.15 1.08
CA LEU A 206 3.07 12.97 1.31
C LEU A 206 2.87 12.23 -0.02
N ARG A 207 3.11 10.92 0.01
CA ARG A 207 2.75 10.00 -1.07
C ARG A 207 1.80 8.96 -0.50
N SER A 208 0.62 8.81 -1.08
CA SER A 208 -0.27 7.69 -0.76
C SER A 208 -0.47 6.79 -1.97
N LEU A 209 -0.65 5.51 -1.67
CA LEU A 209 -0.97 4.43 -2.58
C LEU A 209 -2.22 3.77 -2.02
N ILE A 210 -3.36 4.07 -2.64
CA ILE A 210 -4.65 3.50 -2.29
C ILE A 210 -4.95 2.38 -3.29
N ASP A 211 -5.38 1.23 -2.81
CA ASP A 211 -5.90 0.08 -3.55
C ASP A 211 -7.34 -0.20 -3.05
N ARG A 212 -8.06 -1.17 -3.64
CA ARG A 212 -9.46 -1.51 -3.32
C ARG A 212 -9.73 -1.69 -1.85
N SER A 213 -8.76 -2.26 -1.15
CA SER A 213 -8.91 -2.56 0.27
C SER A 213 -7.69 -2.23 1.11
N VAL A 214 -6.81 -1.35 0.61
CA VAL A 214 -5.60 -0.91 1.30
C VAL A 214 -5.36 0.57 1.05
N VAL A 215 -4.92 1.30 2.07
CA VAL A 215 -4.32 2.62 1.92
C VAL A 215 -2.96 2.63 2.58
N GLU A 216 -1.92 2.96 1.82
CA GLU A 216 -0.55 3.15 2.33
C GLU A 216 -0.10 4.58 2.10
N SER A 217 0.36 5.25 3.15
CA SER A 217 0.80 6.65 3.12
C SER A 217 2.23 6.80 3.64
N PHE A 218 3.03 7.59 2.95
CA PHE A 218 4.45 7.82 3.19
C PHE A 218 4.68 9.33 3.35
N GLY A 219 4.74 9.77 4.60
CA GLY A 219 4.96 11.17 4.99
C GLY A 219 6.44 11.49 5.14
N GLY A 220 6.80 12.75 4.89
CA GLY A 220 8.16 13.27 5.07
C GLY A 220 9.22 12.46 4.34
N LEU A 221 8.98 12.12 3.07
CA LEU A 221 9.85 11.30 2.23
C LEU A 221 10.09 9.89 2.78
N GLY A 222 9.12 9.34 3.50
CA GLY A 222 9.17 7.97 4.03
C GLY A 222 9.68 7.85 5.46
N LYS A 223 9.90 8.98 6.15
CA LYS A 223 10.21 9.00 7.60
C LYS A 223 9.07 8.42 8.43
N SER A 224 7.82 8.65 8.01
CA SER A 224 6.63 8.08 8.65
C SER A 224 5.77 7.35 7.63
N CYS A 225 5.35 6.13 7.97
CA CYS A 225 4.56 5.28 7.09
C CYS A 225 3.32 4.74 7.81
N ILE A 226 2.16 4.83 7.17
CA ILE A 226 0.91 4.26 7.65
C ILE A 226 0.41 3.28 6.61
N SER A 227 -0.16 2.15 7.05
CA SER A 227 -0.82 1.19 6.18
C SER A 227 -2.06 0.67 6.88
N ALA A 228 -3.17 0.67 6.16
CA ALA A 228 -4.45 0.26 6.71
C ALA A 228 -5.27 -0.50 5.69
N ARG A 229 -6.02 -1.49 6.16
CA ARG A 229 -7.07 -2.13 5.38
C ARG A 229 -8.31 -1.24 5.37
N VAL A 230 -8.97 -1.17 4.22
CA VAL A 230 -10.23 -0.44 4.03
C VAL A 230 -11.21 -1.30 3.27
N TYR A 231 -12.50 -1.07 3.44
CA TYR A 231 -13.54 -1.86 2.77
C TYR A 231 -14.67 -0.93 2.30
N PRO A 232 -14.45 -0.18 1.20
CA PRO A 232 -15.43 0.77 0.70
C PRO A 232 -16.75 0.06 0.31
N THR A 233 -17.87 0.62 0.74
CA THR A 233 -19.22 0.14 0.39
C THR A 233 -20.07 1.15 -0.38
N LEU A 234 -19.68 2.44 -0.34
CA LEU A 234 -20.43 3.55 -0.95
C LEU A 234 -19.70 4.15 -2.14
N ALA A 235 -18.40 4.43 -1.98
CA ALA A 235 -17.54 4.94 -3.04
C ALA A 235 -16.91 3.77 -3.79
N ILE A 236 -17.67 3.18 -4.72
CA ILE A 236 -17.24 2.06 -5.57
C ILE A 236 -17.41 2.42 -7.05
N ASN A 237 -16.54 1.88 -7.90
CA ASN A 237 -16.57 2.12 -9.35
C ASN A 237 -16.54 3.63 -9.70
N GLU A 238 -17.43 4.06 -10.61
CA GLU A 238 -17.56 5.45 -11.04
C GLU A 238 -17.97 6.42 -9.92
N ALA A 239 -18.51 5.92 -8.81
CA ALA A 239 -18.86 6.73 -7.63
C ALA A 239 -17.63 7.00 -6.73
N ALA A 240 -16.46 6.47 -7.07
CA ALA A 240 -15.25 6.71 -6.31
C ALA A 240 -14.45 7.88 -6.94
N HIS A 241 -14.27 8.92 -6.12
CA HIS A 241 -13.62 10.17 -6.50
C HIS A 241 -12.41 10.44 -5.61
N LEU A 242 -11.45 11.19 -6.15
CA LEU A 242 -10.27 11.61 -5.41
C LEU A 242 -10.40 13.07 -4.97
N TYR A 243 -10.17 13.33 -3.69
CA TYR A 243 -10.16 14.68 -3.14
C TYR A 243 -8.87 14.96 -2.37
N ALA A 244 -8.34 16.17 -2.55
CA ALA A 244 -7.45 16.81 -1.59
C ALA A 244 -8.31 17.70 -0.69
N PHE A 245 -8.00 17.77 0.61
CA PHE A 245 -8.74 18.62 1.54
C PHE A 245 -7.81 19.20 2.61
N ASN A 246 -8.13 20.41 3.06
CA ASN A 246 -7.46 21.05 4.19
C ASN A 246 -8.47 21.14 5.33
N ASN A 247 -8.35 20.27 6.31
CA ASN A 247 -9.22 20.30 7.51
C ASN A 247 -8.70 21.25 8.59
N GLY A 248 -7.59 21.96 8.37
CA GLY A 248 -7.07 22.98 9.27
C GLY A 248 -7.82 24.30 9.17
N SER A 249 -7.57 25.20 10.11
CA SER A 249 -8.05 26.60 10.07
C SER A 249 -7.18 27.47 9.15
N GLU A 250 -5.89 27.14 9.04
CA GLU A 250 -4.92 27.93 8.30
C GLU A 250 -4.86 27.56 6.82
N SER A 251 -4.55 28.56 6.00
CA SER A 251 -4.27 28.32 4.58
C SER A 251 -2.88 27.74 4.41
N VAL A 252 -2.73 26.85 3.44
CA VAL A 252 -1.46 26.19 3.13
C VAL A 252 -1.19 26.25 1.64
N THR A 253 0.04 26.51 1.24
CA THR A 253 0.41 26.48 -0.18
C THR A 253 0.78 25.06 -0.57
N ILE A 254 0.01 24.48 -1.49
CA ILE A 254 0.38 23.22 -2.14
C ILE A 254 1.34 23.58 -3.27
N THR A 255 2.63 23.28 -3.11
CA THR A 255 3.64 23.58 -4.14
C THR A 255 3.52 22.68 -5.36
N ARG A 256 3.09 21.42 -5.16
CA ARG A 256 2.85 20.45 -6.22
C ARG A 256 1.89 19.36 -5.76
N LEU A 257 0.83 19.13 -6.54
CA LEU A 257 0.01 17.92 -6.44
C LEU A 257 0.10 17.16 -7.76
N SER A 258 0.36 15.87 -7.67
CA SER A 258 0.35 15.00 -8.85
C SER A 258 -0.31 13.69 -8.51
N ALA A 259 -1.17 13.23 -9.41
CA ALA A 259 -1.94 12.01 -9.27
C ALA A 259 -1.88 11.19 -10.56
N TRP A 260 -2.06 9.89 -10.43
CA TRP A 260 -2.03 8.95 -11.54
C TRP A 260 -3.04 7.85 -11.28
N SER A 261 -3.75 7.43 -12.32
CA SER A 261 -4.36 6.11 -12.35
C SER A 261 -3.27 5.05 -12.45
N MET A 262 -3.51 3.84 -11.97
CA MET A 262 -2.49 2.81 -11.96
C MET A 262 -2.98 1.52 -12.64
N LYS A 263 -2.17 0.95 -13.53
CA LYS A 263 -2.44 -0.31 -14.22
C LYS A 263 -2.47 -1.47 -13.24
N LYS A 264 -3.16 -2.54 -13.62
CA LYS A 264 -3.13 -3.82 -12.90
C LYS A 264 -1.73 -4.44 -12.95
N ALA A 265 -1.21 -4.84 -11.79
CA ALA A 265 -0.09 -5.76 -11.70
C ALA A 265 -0.54 -7.20 -11.95
N HIS A 266 0.24 -7.98 -12.67
CA HIS A 266 -0.04 -9.38 -12.93
C HIS A 266 0.49 -10.25 -11.79
N ILE A 267 -0.42 -10.81 -11.00
CA ILE A 267 -0.18 -11.93 -10.10
C ILE A 267 -0.97 -13.07 -10.72
N ASN A 268 -0.27 -14.00 -11.38
CA ASN A 268 -0.91 -15.17 -12.01
C ASN A 268 -1.48 -16.12 -10.96
#